data_AF-A0A7X1PPH7-F1
#
_entry.id   AF-A0A7X1PPH7-F1
#
_cell.length_a   1.000
_cell.length_b   1.000
_cell.length_c   1.000
_cell.angle_alpha   90.00
_cell.angle_beta   90.00
_cell.angle_gamma   90.00
#
_symmetry.space_group_name_H-M   'P 1'
#
loop_
_entity.id
_entity.type
_entity.pdbx_description
1 polymer ?
#
loop_
_entity_poly.entity_id
_entity_poly.type
_entity_poly.pdbx_seq_one_letter_code
_entity_poly.pdbx_strand_id
1 'polypeptide(L)'
;MVSGQKNPDFVFVDGPYAGKTVDFMWTDAAKSGQINQFFSNNAVQNQRQLILHVEKADIVPLDYRNLTPANQNMVNSWIKGLAPKQQSKILILR
;
A
#
# COMPACT_ATOMS: atom_id res chain seq x y z
N MET A 1 -6.53 -2.54 -28.67
CA MET A 1 -5.54 -2.15 -27.65
C MET A 1 -6.28 -2.05 -26.33
N VAL A 2 -6.12 -3.01 -25.42
CA VAL A 2 -6.80 -2.95 -24.11
C VAL A 2 -5.94 -2.05 -23.23
N SER A 3 -6.35 -0.78 -23.09
CA SER A 3 -5.77 0.14 -22.10
C SER A 3 -5.80 -0.53 -20.74
N GLY A 4 -4.66 -0.61 -20.06
CA GLY A 4 -4.48 -1.28 -18.77
C GLY A 4 -5.59 -0.91 -17.79
N GLN A 5 -6.52 -1.83 -17.59
CA GLN A 5 -7.68 -1.62 -16.74
C GLN A 5 -7.17 -1.59 -15.30
N LYS A 6 -7.29 -0.43 -14.65
CA LYS A 6 -7.07 -0.32 -13.21
C LYS A 6 -8.07 -1.28 -12.56
N ASN A 7 -7.56 -2.34 -11.94
CA ASN A 7 -8.32 -3.22 -11.06
C ASN A 7 -7.96 -2.84 -9.63
N PRO A 8 -8.61 -1.81 -9.07
CA PRO A 8 -8.44 -1.45 -7.67
C PRO A 8 -9.23 -2.40 -6.77
N ASP A 9 -8.86 -2.45 -5.49
CA ASP A 9 -9.63 -3.19 -4.48
C ASP A 9 -11.00 -2.54 -4.26
N PHE A 10 -11.04 -1.20 -4.21
CA PHE A 10 -12.27 -0.43 -3.98
C PHE A 10 -12.33 0.86 -4.81
N VAL A 11 -13.55 1.36 -5.04
CA VAL A 11 -13.84 2.66 -5.65
C VAL A 11 -14.87 3.38 -4.81
N PHE A 12 -14.63 4.66 -4.50
CA PHE A 12 -15.66 5.50 -3.89
C PHE A 12 -16.77 5.79 -4.91
N VAL A 13 -18.01 5.39 -4.58
CA VAL A 13 -19.17 5.57 -5.49
C VAL A 13 -19.86 6.93 -5.31
N ASP A 14 -19.65 7.61 -4.19
CA ASP A 14 -20.27 8.90 -3.86
C ASP A 14 -19.37 9.70 -2.88
N GLY A 15 -19.76 10.94 -2.60
CA GLY A 15 -19.09 11.87 -1.69
C GLY A 15 -17.95 12.66 -2.34
N PRO A 16 -17.17 13.44 -1.55
CA PRO A 16 -16.12 14.32 -2.07
C PRO A 16 -14.94 13.57 -2.72
N TYR A 17 -14.89 12.25 -2.56
CA TYR A 17 -13.87 11.37 -3.14
C TYR A 17 -14.44 10.45 -4.23
N ALA A 18 -15.68 10.66 -4.69
CA ALA A 18 -16.31 9.84 -5.72
C ALA A 18 -15.40 9.66 -6.95
N GLY A 19 -15.32 8.43 -7.45
CA GLY A 19 -14.46 8.02 -8.54
C GLY A 19 -13.01 7.74 -8.18
N LYS A 20 -12.54 8.06 -6.95
CA LYS A 20 -11.20 7.69 -6.51
C LYS A 20 -11.09 6.20 -6.22
N THR A 21 -9.95 5.65 -6.62
CA THR A 21 -9.58 4.25 -6.46
C THR A 21 -8.72 4.02 -5.22
N VAL A 22 -8.96 2.91 -4.51
CA VAL A 22 -8.26 2.55 -3.28
C VAL A 22 -7.70 1.15 -3.40
N ASP A 23 -6.43 1.00 -3.02
CA ASP A 23 -5.77 -0.29 -2.86
C ASP A 23 -5.14 -0.43 -1.49
N PHE A 24 -5.47 -1.52 -0.81
CA PHE A 24 -5.00 -1.76 0.55
C PHE A 24 -3.75 -2.63 0.56
N MET A 25 -2.87 -2.39 1.52
CA MET A 25 -1.73 -3.27 1.79
C MET A 25 -1.71 -3.73 3.24
N TRP A 26 -1.31 -5.00 3.42
CA TRP A 26 -1.10 -5.66 4.71
C TRP A 26 -2.30 -5.66 5.66
N THR A 27 -3.52 -5.81 5.16
CA THR A 27 -4.77 -5.79 5.96
C THR A 27 -5.14 -7.13 6.61
N ASP A 28 -4.49 -8.24 6.22
CA ASP A 28 -4.81 -9.57 6.75
C ASP A 28 -4.19 -9.81 8.14
N ALA A 29 -4.95 -9.45 9.18
CA ALA A 29 -4.53 -9.58 10.57
C ALA A 29 -4.24 -11.05 10.98
N ALA A 30 -4.98 -12.01 10.42
CA ALA A 30 -4.79 -13.43 10.71
C ALA A 30 -3.44 -13.96 10.21
N LYS A 31 -2.88 -13.33 9.16
CA LYS A 31 -1.55 -13.66 8.61
C LYS A 31 -0.42 -12.75 9.08
N SER A 32 -0.69 -11.81 9.98
CA SER A 32 0.31 -10.84 10.47
C SER A 32 1.59 -11.50 10.98
N GLY A 33 1.49 -12.64 11.69
CA GLY A 33 2.67 -13.39 12.15
C GLY A 33 3.58 -13.85 11.00
N GLN A 34 3.01 -14.50 9.98
CA GLN A 34 3.76 -14.96 8.80
C GLN A 34 4.29 -13.79 7.96
N ILE A 35 3.47 -12.75 7.77
CA ILE A 35 3.87 -11.52 7.07
C ILE A 35 5.12 -10.95 7.72
N ASN A 36 5.13 -10.82 9.05
CA ASN A 36 6.26 -10.24 9.77
C ASN A 36 7.50 -11.14 9.76
N GLN A 37 7.33 -12.45 9.92
CA GLN A 37 8.43 -13.43 9.91
C GLN A 37 9.24 -13.37 8.61
N PHE A 38 8.56 -13.23 7.46
CA PHE A 38 9.21 -13.25 6.14
C PHE A 38 9.31 -11.87 5.48
N PHE A 39 9.02 -10.79 6.20
CA PHE A 39 8.92 -9.45 5.61
C PHE A 39 10.24 -8.99 4.99
N SER A 40 11.34 -9.13 5.72
CA SER A 40 12.68 -8.76 5.28
C SER A 40 13.15 -9.62 4.09
N ASN A 41 12.90 -10.93 4.15
CA ASN A 41 13.24 -11.85 3.07
C ASN A 41 12.51 -11.51 1.76
N ASN A 42 11.31 -10.92 1.88
CA ASN A 42 10.49 -10.48 0.75
C ASN A 42 10.57 -8.96 0.48
N ALA A 43 11.53 -8.25 1.08
CA ALA A 43 11.62 -6.78 1.03
C ALA A 43 11.54 -6.21 -0.38
N VAL A 44 12.30 -6.77 -1.33
CA VAL A 44 12.32 -6.31 -2.73
C VAL A 44 10.94 -6.46 -3.39
N GLN A 45 10.27 -7.59 -3.17
CA GLN A 45 8.94 -7.82 -3.70
C GLN A 45 7.90 -6.91 -3.03
N ASN A 46 7.95 -6.77 -1.71
CA ASN A 46 7.07 -5.88 -0.94
C ASN A 46 7.19 -4.42 -1.39
N GLN A 47 8.43 -3.93 -1.58
CA GLN A 47 8.68 -2.59 -2.08
C GLN A 47 8.17 -2.41 -3.51
N ARG A 48 8.38 -3.41 -4.38
CA ARG A 48 7.85 -3.39 -5.74
C ARG A 48 6.32 -3.33 -5.75
N GLN A 49 5.64 -4.13 -4.92
CA GLN A 49 4.18 -4.10 -4.82
C GLN A 49 3.68 -2.74 -4.32
N LEU A 50 4.33 -2.16 -3.31
CA LEU A 50 4.01 -0.81 -2.84
C LEU A 50 4.07 0.22 -3.97
N ILE A 51 5.14 0.20 -4.77
CA ILE A 51 5.30 1.11 -5.91
C ILE A 51 4.18 0.89 -6.93
N LEU A 52 3.88 -0.35 -7.30
CA LEU A 52 2.82 -0.68 -8.27
C LEU A 52 1.45 -0.18 -7.83
N HIS A 53 1.09 -0.37 -6.55
CA HIS A 53 -0.18 0.14 -5.99
C HIS A 53 -0.22 1.66 -5.99
N VAL A 54 0.88 2.32 -5.57
CA VAL A 54 0.99 3.78 -5.55
C VAL A 54 0.94 4.39 -6.97
N GLU A 55 1.43 3.69 -7.98
CA GLU A 55 1.33 4.13 -9.38
C GLU A 55 -0.11 4.07 -9.90
N LYS A 56 -0.85 2.99 -9.62
CA LYS A 56 -2.17 2.76 -10.21
C LYS A 56 -3.33 3.38 -9.43
N ALA A 57 -3.31 3.36 -8.10
CA ALA A 57 -4.40 3.81 -7.25
C ALA A 57 -4.31 5.31 -6.93
N ASP A 58 -5.44 5.92 -6.52
CA ASP A 58 -5.48 7.30 -6.04
C ASP A 58 -5.13 7.38 -4.55
N ILE A 59 -5.45 6.33 -3.80
CA ILE A 59 -5.24 6.22 -2.35
C ILE A 59 -4.71 4.82 -2.04
N VAL A 60 -3.64 4.73 -1.23
CA VAL A 60 -3.03 3.46 -0.81
C VAL A 60 -2.95 3.41 0.72
N PRO A 61 -3.96 2.84 1.40
CA PRO A 61 -3.90 2.63 2.84
C PRO A 61 -2.96 1.49 3.20
N LEU A 62 -2.00 1.75 4.09
CA LEU A 62 -1.07 0.77 4.65
C LEU A 62 -1.50 0.45 6.07
N ASP A 63 -1.87 -0.81 6.34
CA ASP A 63 -2.29 -1.21 7.68
C ASP A 63 -1.08 -1.55 8.57
N TYR A 64 -0.54 -0.54 9.25
CA TYR A 64 0.64 -0.70 10.10
C TYR A 64 0.33 -1.48 11.38
N ARG A 65 -0.94 -1.64 11.76
CA ARG A 65 -1.34 -2.45 12.91
C ARG A 65 -0.95 -3.92 12.75
N ASN A 66 -0.79 -4.38 11.51
CA ASN A 66 -0.36 -5.74 11.17
C ASN A 66 1.16 -5.88 10.98
N LEU A 67 1.94 -4.79 11.14
CA LEU A 67 3.40 -4.79 10.99
C LEU A 67 4.09 -4.52 12.33
N THR A 68 5.18 -5.25 12.58
CA THR A 68 6.10 -4.95 13.68
C THR A 68 6.78 -3.59 13.47
N PRO A 69 7.25 -2.92 14.55
CA PRO A 69 7.97 -1.64 14.42
C PRO A 69 9.18 -1.70 13.47
N ALA A 70 9.90 -2.83 13.43
CA ALA A 70 11.02 -3.03 12.50
C ALA A 70 10.57 -2.98 11.03
N ASN A 71 9.47 -3.67 10.70
CA ASN A 71 8.92 -3.69 9.35
C ASN A 71 8.28 -2.35 8.98
N GLN A 72 7.62 -1.67 9.91
CA GLN A 72 7.13 -0.30 9.71
C GLN A 72 8.28 0.67 9.35
N ASN A 73 9.43 0.56 10.03
CA ASN A 73 10.60 1.39 9.73
C ASN A 73 11.18 1.11 8.35
N MET A 74 11.16 -0.15 7.91
CA MET A 74 11.56 -0.53 6.56
C MET A 74 10.63 0.11 5.52
N VAL A 75 9.31 0.01 5.72
CA VAL A 75 8.32 0.66 4.83
C VAL A 75 8.46 2.18 4.84
N ASN A 76 8.66 2.81 6.00
CA ASN A 76 8.91 4.25 6.10
C ASN A 76 10.14 4.68 5.29
N SER A 77 11.17 3.85 5.24
CA SER A 77 12.38 4.12 4.44
C SER A 77 12.08 4.04 2.95
N TRP A 78 11.24 3.10 2.50
CA TRP A 78 10.77 3.05 1.12
C TRP A 78 9.92 4.26 0.75
N ILE A 79 8.97 4.65 1.62
CA ILE A 79 8.09 5.82 1.40
C ILE A 79 8.91 7.10 1.22
N LYS A 80 9.94 7.30 2.03
CA LYS A 80 10.84 8.46 1.93
C LYS A 80 11.55 8.54 0.56
N GLY A 81 11.76 7.41 -0.11
CA GLY A 81 12.36 7.35 -1.43
C GLY A 81 11.40 7.65 -2.59
N LEU A 82 10.09 7.76 -2.35
CA LEU A 82 9.10 8.04 -3.38
C LEU A 82 9.03 9.54 -3.72
N ALA A 83 8.54 9.87 -4.92
CA ALA A 83 8.28 11.26 -5.28
C ALA A 83 7.17 11.88 -4.39
N PRO A 84 7.14 13.20 -4.14
CA PRO A 84 6.13 13.82 -3.27
C PRO A 84 4.67 13.49 -3.64
N LYS A 85 4.37 13.44 -4.95
CA LYS A 85 3.04 13.06 -5.47
C LYS A 85 2.66 11.60 -5.18
N GLN A 86 3.65 10.72 -5.09
CA GLN A 86 3.45 9.31 -4.73
C GLN A 86 3.25 9.18 -3.21
N GLN A 87 4.06 9.90 -2.41
CA GLN A 87 3.91 9.95 -0.96
C GLN A 87 2.52 10.44 -0.54
N SER A 88 1.97 11.45 -1.23
CA SER A 88 0.65 12.03 -0.91
C SER A 88 -0.53 11.08 -1.13
N LYS A 89 -0.33 9.96 -1.82
CA LYS A 89 -1.36 8.92 -2.01
C LYS A 89 -1.44 7.96 -0.82
N ILE A 90 -0.42 7.93 0.02
CA ILE A 90 -0.29 6.94 1.10
C ILE A 90 -1.03 7.42 2.35
N LEU A 91 -1.86 6.56 2.91
CA LEU A 91 -2.49 6.74 4.22
C LEU A 91 -2.01 5.64 5.16
N ILE A 92 -1.49 6.00 6.33
CA ILE A 92 -1.03 5.01 7.31
C ILE A 92 -2.15 4.79 8.33
N LEU A 93 -2.66 3.56 8.41
CA LEU A 93 -3.60 3.14 9.46
C LEU A 93 -2.81 2.69 10.68
N ARG A 94 -3.14 3.22 11.86
CA ARG A 94 -2.38 3.07 13.10
C ARG A 94 -3.31 2.68 14.24
#